data_AF-A0A1J4IZW4-F1
#
_entry.id   AF-A0A1J4IZW4-F1
#
_cell.length_a   1.000
_cell.length_b   1.000
_cell.length_c   1.000
_cell.angle_alpha   90.00
_cell.angle_beta   90.00
_cell.angle_gamma   90.00
#
_symmetry.space_group_name_H-M   'P 1'
#
loop_
_entity.id
_entity.type
_entity.pdbx_description
1 polymer ?
#
loop_
_entity_poly.entity_id
_entity_poly.type
_entity_poly.pdbx_seq_one_letter_code
_entity_poly.pdbx_strand_id
1 'polypeptide(L)'
;MISHEEIFPSEVKLPSFNSNAIEFSIGNIPGLSEHFIYANDDMFFGRPLIINDFFNEDGIPIIPYRKRKWSNPNIEFKIITFHNNKDDFAGFQFKAVTTNTACACESFFRRKMVGEYMHTPVPLTLSLFRRANGSFRKEIKSTIFSRFRSYKNYEMQLLMLLYGINTKLIAPVEITPDIASFVVVKKEGDIYLIPLTIKDPKFFCINVDLDKIRGKIQEWLEHRFPLKSSFEKCDYTLNSTVNNKTNFPNIYW
;
A
#
# COMPACT_ATOMS: atom_id res chain seq x y z
N MET A 1 2.45 10.45 16.44
CA MET A 1 3.38 10.02 15.36
C MET A 1 4.29 8.95 15.94
N ILE A 2 4.68 7.97 15.15
CA ILE A 2 5.61 6.90 15.53
C ILE A 2 6.86 7.02 14.64
N SER A 3 8.04 6.95 15.22
CA SER A 3 9.31 7.00 14.49
C SER A 3 9.75 5.62 13.98
N HIS A 4 10.66 5.59 13.00
CA HIS A 4 11.20 4.31 12.53
C HIS A 4 12.06 3.62 13.60
N GLU A 5 12.74 4.38 14.45
CA GLU A 5 13.53 3.87 15.58
C GLU A 5 12.67 3.08 16.58
N GLU A 6 11.38 3.41 16.71
CA GLU A 6 10.45 2.72 17.62
C GLU A 6 10.01 1.35 17.11
N ILE A 7 10.04 1.12 15.78
CA ILE A 7 9.43 -0.07 15.16
C ILE A 7 10.43 -0.97 14.43
N PHE A 8 11.60 -0.45 14.07
CA PHE A 8 12.66 -1.23 13.44
C PHE A 8 13.54 -1.92 14.49
N PRO A 9 14.06 -3.13 14.20
CA PRO A 9 15.11 -3.73 15.03
C PRO A 9 16.34 -2.81 15.12
N SER A 10 16.97 -2.75 16.30
CA SER A 10 18.12 -1.90 16.59
C SER A 10 19.33 -2.10 15.65
N GLU A 11 19.43 -3.27 15.04
CA GLU A 11 20.51 -3.66 14.13
C GLU A 11 20.30 -3.11 12.71
N VAL A 12 19.13 -2.54 12.41
CA VAL A 12 18.83 -1.96 11.09
C VAL A 12 19.39 -0.55 11.02
N LYS A 13 20.14 -0.29 9.95
CA LYS A 13 20.65 1.06 9.65
C LYS A 13 19.51 1.96 9.15
N LEU A 14 19.12 2.92 9.98
CA LEU A 14 18.14 3.96 9.66
C LEU A 14 18.80 5.21 9.01
N PRO A 15 18.05 6.03 8.26
CA PRO A 15 16.65 5.83 7.84
C PRO A 15 16.51 4.75 6.76
N SER A 16 15.38 4.05 6.78
CA SER A 16 14.92 3.18 5.69
C SER A 16 14.13 4.00 4.67
N PHE A 17 14.40 3.79 3.38
CA PHE A 17 13.66 4.33 2.24
C PHE A 17 12.91 3.22 1.49
N ASN A 18 12.64 2.10 2.18
CA ASN A 18 12.01 0.93 1.63
C ASN A 18 10.62 0.77 2.26
N SER A 19 9.56 1.10 1.53
CA SER A 19 8.18 0.97 2.04
C SER A 19 7.88 -0.46 2.50
N ASN A 20 8.35 -1.49 1.79
CA ASN A 20 8.14 -2.88 2.18
C ASN A 20 8.75 -3.17 3.56
N ALA A 21 9.93 -2.61 3.84
CA ALA A 21 10.58 -2.75 5.14
C ALA A 21 9.80 -2.05 6.26
N ILE A 22 9.27 -0.85 5.97
CA ILE A 22 8.44 -0.06 6.90
C ILE A 22 7.15 -0.82 7.20
N GLU A 23 6.46 -1.29 6.16
CA GLU A 23 5.22 -2.09 6.24
C GLU A 23 5.38 -3.33 7.12
N PHE A 24 6.43 -4.13 6.89
CA PHE A 24 6.72 -5.30 7.72
C PHE A 24 7.09 -4.98 9.18
N SER A 25 7.36 -3.72 9.50
CA SER A 25 7.67 -3.25 10.84
C SER A 25 6.46 -2.66 11.58
N ILE A 26 5.32 -2.42 10.91
CA ILE A 26 4.12 -1.79 11.50
C ILE A 26 3.59 -2.57 12.70
N GLY A 27 3.64 -3.91 12.66
CA GLY A 27 3.21 -4.75 13.79
C GLY A 27 4.02 -4.56 15.09
N ASN A 28 5.11 -3.79 15.06
CA ASN A 28 5.92 -3.45 16.23
C ASN A 28 5.51 -2.12 16.89
N ILE A 29 4.54 -1.38 16.31
CA ILE A 29 4.05 -0.13 16.91
C ILE A 29 3.57 -0.41 18.35
N PRO A 30 4.12 0.30 19.36
CA PRO A 30 3.69 0.15 20.74
C PRO A 30 2.20 0.47 20.89
N GLY A 31 1.45 -0.44 21.51
CA GLY A 31 0.02 -0.27 21.72
C GLY A 31 -0.85 -0.45 20.47
N LEU A 32 -0.32 -0.99 19.36
CA LEU A 32 -1.14 -1.32 18.19
C LEU A 32 -2.24 -2.31 18.58
N SER A 33 -3.48 -1.98 18.19
CA SER A 33 -4.67 -2.79 18.43
C SER A 33 -4.55 -4.17 17.79
N GLU A 34 -5.20 -5.18 18.38
CA GLU A 34 -5.33 -6.51 17.76
C GLU A 34 -5.98 -6.42 16.38
N HIS A 35 -6.95 -5.52 16.19
CA HIS A 35 -7.58 -5.25 14.89
C HIS A 35 -7.15 -3.85 14.44
N PHE A 36 -6.52 -3.76 13.28
CA PHE A 36 -6.05 -2.50 12.73
C PHE A 36 -6.21 -2.46 11.20
N ILE A 37 -6.22 -1.26 10.64
CA ILE A 37 -6.28 -1.03 9.20
C ILE A 37 -4.96 -0.37 8.79
N TYR A 38 -4.25 -0.99 7.86
CA TYR A 38 -3.11 -0.37 7.19
C TYR A 38 -3.59 0.41 5.97
N ALA A 39 -3.19 1.68 5.86
CA ALA A 39 -3.35 2.49 4.66
C ALA A 39 -2.13 3.39 4.48
N ASN A 40 -1.62 3.50 3.26
CA ASN A 40 -0.56 4.46 2.90
C ASN A 40 -1.15 5.72 2.24
N ASP A 41 -0.26 6.59 1.75
CA ASP A 41 -0.54 7.96 1.32
C ASP A 41 -1.37 8.11 0.04
N ASP A 42 -1.48 7.05 -0.77
CA ASP A 42 -2.30 7.02 -1.98
C ASP A 42 -3.60 6.20 -1.82
N MET A 43 -3.92 5.73 -0.61
CA MET A 43 -5.15 5.00 -0.30
C MET A 43 -6.19 5.88 0.40
N PHE A 44 -7.44 5.82 -0.07
CA PHE A 44 -8.53 6.67 0.41
C PHE A 44 -9.76 5.84 0.78
N PHE A 45 -10.45 6.30 1.83
CA PHE A 45 -11.80 5.86 2.18
C PHE A 45 -12.80 6.70 1.39
N GLY A 46 -13.49 6.09 0.43
CA GLY A 46 -14.26 6.83 -0.56
C GLY A 46 -15.60 7.35 -0.06
N ARG A 47 -16.26 6.63 0.84
CA ARG A 47 -17.57 6.99 1.42
C ARG A 47 -17.63 6.51 2.88
N PRO A 48 -18.66 6.88 3.67
CA PRO A 48 -18.79 6.37 5.05
C PRO A 48 -18.75 4.85 5.12
N LEU A 49 -17.99 4.33 6.09
CA LEU A 49 -17.74 2.90 6.29
C LEU A 49 -18.17 2.46 7.68
N ILE A 50 -18.42 1.16 7.83
CA ILE A 50 -18.70 0.48 9.08
C ILE A 50 -17.65 -0.61 9.35
N ILE A 51 -17.58 -1.12 10.57
CA ILE A 51 -16.59 -2.15 10.94
C ILE A 51 -16.71 -3.40 10.05
N ASN A 52 -17.93 -3.75 9.62
CA ASN A 52 -18.21 -4.87 8.74
C ASN A 52 -17.66 -4.72 7.31
N ASP A 53 -17.17 -3.53 6.93
CA ASP A 53 -16.42 -3.35 5.68
C ASP A 53 -14.99 -3.89 5.77
N PHE A 54 -14.49 -4.11 7.00
CA PHE A 54 -13.10 -4.49 7.27
C PHE A 54 -12.97 -5.84 7.95
N PHE A 55 -13.91 -6.22 8.82
CA PHE A 55 -13.88 -7.45 9.59
C PHE A 55 -15.26 -8.12 9.55
N ASN A 56 -15.31 -9.44 9.44
CA ASN A 56 -16.56 -10.17 9.55
C ASN A 56 -17.04 -10.24 11.02
N GLU A 57 -18.18 -10.90 11.26
CA GLU A 57 -18.75 -11.06 12.61
C GLU A 57 -17.82 -11.79 13.59
N ASP A 58 -16.89 -12.61 13.09
CA ASP A 58 -15.88 -13.33 13.88
C ASP A 58 -14.59 -12.52 14.12
N GLY A 59 -14.52 -11.26 13.66
CA GLY A 59 -13.31 -10.44 13.70
C GLY A 59 -12.25 -10.81 12.66
N ILE A 60 -12.59 -11.66 11.69
CA ILE A 60 -11.67 -12.07 10.62
C ILE A 60 -11.57 -10.94 9.59
N PRO A 61 -10.35 -10.52 9.19
CA PRO A 61 -10.16 -9.49 8.17
C PRO A 61 -10.80 -9.86 6.83
N ILE A 62 -11.54 -8.93 6.26
CA ILE A 62 -12.12 -9.00 4.92
C ILE A 62 -11.17 -8.28 3.96
N ILE A 63 -10.51 -9.02 3.08
CA ILE A 63 -9.52 -8.43 2.15
C ILE A 63 -10.01 -8.55 0.71
N PRO A 64 -10.22 -7.41 0.00
CA PRO A 64 -10.49 -7.42 -1.42
C PRO A 64 -9.33 -8.01 -2.21
N TYR A 65 -9.62 -8.93 -3.12
CA TYR A 65 -8.61 -9.56 -3.97
C TYR A 65 -9.09 -9.74 -5.40
N ARG A 66 -8.13 -9.83 -6.32
CA ARG A 66 -8.36 -10.27 -7.69
C ARG A 66 -7.96 -11.72 -7.84
N LYS A 67 -8.79 -12.52 -8.49
CA LYS A 67 -8.48 -13.93 -8.79
C LYS A 67 -7.37 -14.03 -9.85
N ARG A 68 -6.13 -14.15 -9.40
CA ARG A 68 -4.95 -14.44 -10.24
C ARG A 68 -4.45 -15.86 -9.98
N LYS A 69 -4.25 -16.66 -11.04
CA LYS A 69 -3.57 -17.96 -10.94
C LYS A 69 -2.09 -17.77 -11.24
N TRP A 70 -1.22 -18.04 -10.27
CA TRP A 70 0.22 -17.96 -10.45
C TRP A 70 0.71 -19.25 -11.15
N SER A 71 0.90 -19.19 -12.47
CA SER A 71 1.26 -20.39 -13.26
C SER A 71 2.70 -20.83 -12.99
N ASN A 72 3.66 -19.92 -13.14
CA ASN A 72 5.06 -20.14 -12.78
C ASN A 72 5.74 -18.83 -12.36
N PRO A 73 5.57 -18.40 -11.09
CA PRO A 73 6.11 -17.12 -10.64
C PRO A 73 7.65 -17.09 -10.70
N ASN A 74 8.34 -18.24 -10.61
CA ASN A 74 9.79 -18.31 -10.79
C ASN A 74 10.25 -17.93 -12.21
N ILE A 75 9.52 -18.35 -13.24
CA ILE A 75 9.80 -17.94 -14.63
C ILE A 75 9.46 -16.46 -14.82
N GLU A 76 8.31 -16.02 -14.32
CA GLU A 76 7.88 -14.62 -14.41
C GLU A 76 8.92 -13.70 -13.75
N PHE A 77 9.42 -14.06 -12.57
CA PHE A 77 10.48 -13.32 -11.87
C PHE A 77 11.78 -13.24 -12.67
N LYS A 78 12.22 -14.35 -13.29
CA LYS A 78 13.40 -14.36 -14.16
C LYS A 78 13.21 -13.45 -15.38
N ILE A 79 12.05 -13.47 -16.01
CA ILE A 79 11.74 -12.62 -17.16
C ILE A 79 11.78 -11.15 -16.76
N ILE A 80 11.09 -10.78 -15.66
CA ILE A 80 11.03 -9.39 -15.19
C ILE A 80 12.43 -8.87 -14.87
N THR A 81 13.24 -9.66 -14.15
CA THR A 81 14.59 -9.25 -13.74
C THR A 81 15.60 -9.23 -14.89
N PHE A 82 15.41 -10.07 -15.92
CA PHE A 82 16.25 -10.08 -17.12
C PHE A 82 16.00 -8.86 -18.03
N HIS A 83 14.75 -8.40 -18.14
CA HIS A 83 14.39 -7.26 -18.99
C HIS A 83 14.51 -5.88 -18.32
N ASN A 84 15.20 -5.80 -17.17
CA ASN A 84 15.26 -4.61 -16.30
C ASN A 84 16.13 -3.44 -16.85
N ASN A 85 16.13 -3.23 -18.17
CA ASN A 85 16.99 -2.31 -18.91
C ASN A 85 16.22 -1.15 -19.58
N LYS A 86 15.00 -0.81 -19.15
CA LYS A 86 14.23 0.32 -19.73
C LYS A 86 13.44 1.12 -18.69
N ASP A 87 13.35 2.42 -18.96
CA ASP A 87 12.62 3.59 -18.44
C ASP A 87 11.52 3.47 -17.35
N ASP A 88 11.01 2.29 -17.00
CA ASP A 88 10.00 2.06 -15.95
C ASP A 88 10.55 1.19 -14.81
N PHE A 89 11.61 1.67 -14.16
CA PHE A 89 12.26 0.93 -13.06
C PHE A 89 11.29 0.64 -11.91
N ALA A 90 10.38 1.56 -11.61
CA ALA A 90 9.42 1.43 -10.51
C ALA A 90 8.38 0.32 -10.77
N GLY A 91 7.76 0.29 -11.95
CA GLY A 91 6.75 -0.70 -12.31
C GLY A 91 7.30 -2.12 -12.42
N PHE A 92 8.49 -2.29 -13.00
CA PHE A 92 9.15 -3.60 -13.06
C PHE A 92 9.59 -4.08 -11.68
N GLN A 93 10.11 -3.18 -10.84
CA GLN A 93 10.51 -3.52 -9.49
C GLN A 93 9.31 -3.96 -8.63
N PHE A 94 8.18 -3.24 -8.71
CA PHE A 94 6.94 -3.63 -8.04
C PHE A 94 6.52 -5.06 -8.44
N LYS A 95 6.39 -5.31 -9.74
CA LYS A 95 6.02 -6.64 -10.26
C LYS A 95 7.00 -7.73 -9.81
N ALA A 96 8.29 -7.43 -9.75
CA ALA A 96 9.29 -8.40 -9.29
C ALA A 96 9.10 -8.76 -7.81
N VAL A 97 8.85 -7.77 -6.94
CA VAL A 97 8.61 -7.99 -5.51
C VAL A 97 7.32 -8.78 -5.28
N THR A 98 6.24 -8.43 -5.97
CA THR A 98 4.95 -9.15 -5.91
C THR A 98 5.14 -10.61 -6.34
N THR A 99 5.82 -10.85 -7.46
CA THR A 99 6.10 -12.21 -7.95
C THR A 99 7.03 -12.99 -7.02
N ASN A 100 8.06 -12.34 -6.46
CA ASN A 100 8.96 -12.96 -5.48
C ASN A 100 8.21 -13.39 -4.21
N THR A 101 7.23 -12.59 -3.79
CA THR A 101 6.34 -12.90 -2.66
C THR A 101 5.45 -14.10 -2.95
N ALA A 102 4.85 -14.16 -4.15
CA ALA A 102 4.11 -15.34 -4.59
C ALA A 102 5.01 -16.60 -4.62
N CYS A 103 6.26 -16.51 -5.10
CA CYS A 103 7.22 -17.62 -5.08
C CYS A 103 7.47 -18.15 -3.67
N ALA A 104 7.72 -17.25 -2.70
CA ALA A 104 7.95 -17.66 -1.31
C ALA A 104 6.73 -18.37 -0.74
N CYS A 105 5.52 -17.85 -0.97
CA CYS A 105 4.28 -18.50 -0.54
C CYS A 105 4.06 -19.87 -1.19
N GLU A 106 4.29 -20.01 -2.51
CA GLU A 106 4.20 -21.31 -3.19
C GLU A 106 5.16 -22.34 -2.60
N SER A 107 6.40 -21.92 -2.33
CA SER A 107 7.43 -22.77 -1.74
C SER A 107 7.05 -23.21 -0.32
N PHE A 108 6.61 -22.26 0.51
CA PHE A 108 6.23 -22.51 1.91
C PHE A 108 5.03 -23.46 2.02
N PHE A 109 3.95 -23.19 1.28
CA PHE A 109 2.72 -24.00 1.36
C PHE A 109 2.72 -25.24 0.46
N ARG A 110 3.76 -25.42 -0.36
CA ARG A 110 3.92 -26.51 -1.35
C ARG A 110 2.68 -26.67 -2.25
N ARG A 111 2.08 -25.54 -2.64
CA ARG A 111 0.89 -25.51 -3.50
C ARG A 111 0.86 -24.24 -4.34
N LYS A 112 0.10 -24.27 -5.43
CA LYS A 112 -0.10 -23.09 -6.27
C LYS A 112 -0.90 -22.03 -5.55
N MET A 113 -0.40 -20.79 -5.61
CA MET A 113 -1.09 -19.66 -5.00
C MET A 113 -2.21 -19.18 -5.93
N VAL A 114 -3.29 -18.69 -5.33
CA VAL A 114 -4.40 -18.04 -6.04
C VAL A 114 -4.72 -16.75 -5.32
N GLY A 115 -4.78 -15.67 -6.09
CA GLY A 115 -5.13 -14.35 -5.59
C GLY A 115 -3.97 -13.36 -5.66
N GLU A 116 -4.36 -12.10 -5.80
CA GLU A 116 -3.50 -10.94 -5.76
C GLU A 116 -4.28 -9.83 -5.06
N TYR A 117 -3.59 -9.04 -4.24
CA TYR A 117 -4.24 -7.99 -3.46
C TYR A 117 -4.62 -6.81 -4.35
N MET A 118 -5.58 -6.03 -3.89
CA MET A 118 -5.90 -4.73 -4.47
C MET A 118 -5.27 -3.63 -3.61
N HIS A 119 -4.70 -2.62 -4.26
CA HIS A 119 -4.06 -1.49 -3.57
C HIS A 119 -5.14 -0.61 -2.90
N THR A 120 -5.53 -1.03 -1.71
CA THR A 120 -6.66 -0.55 -0.90
C THR A 120 -6.27 -0.64 0.58
N PRO A 121 -6.94 0.09 1.49
CA PRO A 121 -6.75 -0.08 2.93
C PRO A 121 -6.90 -1.56 3.32
N VAL A 122 -5.89 -2.10 4.00
CA VAL A 122 -5.81 -3.53 4.32
C VAL A 122 -6.14 -3.74 5.79
N PRO A 123 -7.30 -4.35 6.11
CA PRO A 123 -7.58 -4.76 7.48
C PRO A 123 -6.70 -5.95 7.84
N LEU A 124 -6.14 -5.93 9.04
CA LEU A 124 -5.24 -6.95 9.55
C LEU A 124 -5.53 -7.19 11.03
N THR A 125 -5.19 -8.39 11.48
CA THR A 125 -5.02 -8.65 12.91
C THR A 125 -3.55 -8.75 13.27
N LEU A 126 -3.19 -8.29 14.47
CA LEU A 126 -1.83 -8.41 14.98
C LEU A 126 -1.43 -9.88 15.14
N SER A 127 -2.39 -10.75 15.46
CA SER A 127 -2.20 -12.21 15.42
C SER A 127 -1.83 -12.73 14.02
N LEU A 128 -2.56 -12.35 12.97
CA LEU A 128 -2.24 -12.73 11.59
C LEU A 128 -0.83 -12.24 11.21
N PHE A 129 -0.57 -10.96 11.46
CA PHE A 129 0.70 -10.31 11.15
C PHE A 129 1.88 -11.03 11.80
N ARG A 130 1.80 -11.31 13.10
CA ARG A 130 2.87 -12.00 13.85
C ARG A 130 3.08 -13.44 13.40
N ARG A 131 2.00 -14.18 13.09
CA ARG A 131 2.10 -15.57 12.59
C ARG A 131 2.76 -15.63 11.22
N ALA A 132 2.35 -14.76 10.29
CA ALA A 132 2.97 -14.65 8.98
C ALA A 132 4.44 -14.20 9.11
N ASN A 133 4.73 -13.19 9.93
CA ASN A 133 6.10 -12.73 10.15
C ASN A 133 7.01 -13.81 10.76
N GLY A 134 6.49 -14.62 11.68
CA GLY A 134 7.21 -15.77 12.22
C GLY A 134 7.49 -16.85 11.17
N SER A 135 6.51 -17.12 10.30
CA SER A 135 6.59 -18.16 9.25
C SER A 135 7.57 -17.79 8.12
N PHE A 136 7.67 -16.50 7.79
CA PHE A 136 8.52 -15.95 6.72
C PHE A 136 9.66 -15.10 7.28
N ARG A 137 10.19 -15.48 8.45
CA ARG A 137 11.19 -14.69 9.19
C ARG A 137 12.42 -14.36 8.35
N LYS A 138 12.87 -15.27 7.49
CA LYS A 138 14.08 -15.08 6.67
C LYS A 138 13.84 -14.04 5.57
N GLU A 139 12.72 -14.16 4.87
CA GLU A 139 12.26 -13.31 3.78
C GLU A 139 11.98 -11.88 4.28
N ILE A 140 11.31 -11.77 5.42
CA ILE A 140 10.97 -10.49 6.01
C ILE A 140 12.22 -9.83 6.60
N LYS A 141 13.10 -10.57 7.28
CA LYS A 141 14.36 -10.01 7.77
C LYS A 141 15.22 -9.49 6.61
N SER A 142 15.32 -10.19 5.49
CA SER A 142 16.08 -9.68 4.34
C SER A 142 15.47 -8.41 3.75
N THR A 143 14.14 -8.27 3.78
CA THR A 143 13.45 -7.05 3.36
C THR A 143 13.69 -5.89 4.32
N ILE A 144 13.52 -6.11 5.63
CA ILE A 144 13.70 -5.11 6.68
C ILE A 144 15.13 -4.52 6.67
N PHE A 145 16.14 -5.35 6.43
CA PHE A 145 17.54 -4.91 6.36
C PHE A 145 17.92 -4.23 5.02
N SER A 146 17.01 -4.21 4.04
CA SER A 146 17.22 -3.56 2.74
C SER A 146 16.85 -2.08 2.82
N ARG A 147 17.87 -1.20 2.92
CA ARG A 147 17.67 0.25 3.06
C ARG A 147 16.87 0.89 1.92
N PHE A 148 17.08 0.42 0.69
CA PHE A 148 16.30 0.81 -0.49
C PHE A 148 15.49 -0.38 -0.98
N ARG A 149 14.39 -0.10 -1.69
CA ARG A 149 13.63 -1.16 -2.37
C ARG A 149 14.57 -1.95 -3.28
N SER A 150 14.39 -3.26 -3.29
CA SER A 150 15.07 -4.21 -4.16
C SER A 150 14.03 -5.18 -4.71
N TYR A 151 14.21 -5.64 -5.95
CA TYR A 151 13.38 -6.70 -6.53
C TYR A 151 13.43 -8.01 -5.72
N LYS A 152 14.43 -8.19 -4.84
CA LYS A 152 14.57 -9.33 -3.93
C LYS A 152 13.78 -9.17 -2.62
N ASN A 153 13.16 -8.01 -2.40
CA ASN A 153 12.29 -7.82 -1.25
C ASN A 153 10.98 -8.60 -1.42
N TYR A 154 10.19 -8.57 -0.35
CA TYR A 154 8.86 -9.14 -0.27
C TYR A 154 7.86 -8.04 0.04
N GLU A 155 6.58 -8.28 -0.23
CA GLU A 155 5.50 -7.31 -0.08
C GLU A 155 4.54 -7.76 1.01
N MET A 156 4.28 -6.88 1.98
CA MET A 156 3.47 -7.23 3.15
C MET A 156 2.05 -7.58 2.76
N GLN A 157 1.40 -6.77 1.93
CA GLN A 157 -0.02 -6.91 1.62
C GLN A 157 -0.30 -8.25 0.92
N LEU A 158 0.50 -8.59 -0.09
CA LEU A 158 0.38 -9.88 -0.78
C LEU A 158 0.73 -11.05 0.14
N LEU A 159 1.77 -10.93 0.98
CA LEU A 159 2.15 -11.99 1.91
C LEU A 159 1.03 -12.27 2.92
N MET A 160 0.43 -11.23 3.51
CA MET A 160 -0.68 -11.36 4.46
C MET A 160 -1.90 -11.97 3.78
N LEU A 161 -2.25 -11.53 2.57
CA LEU A 161 -3.34 -12.09 1.78
C LEU A 161 -3.12 -13.60 1.55
N LEU A 162 -2.00 -13.99 0.95
CA LEU A 162 -1.74 -15.38 0.58
C LEU A 162 -1.61 -16.27 1.81
N TYR A 163 -0.92 -15.81 2.86
CA TYR A 163 -0.84 -16.54 4.13
C TYR A 163 -2.21 -16.71 4.77
N GLY A 164 -2.99 -15.63 4.83
CA GLY A 164 -4.34 -15.60 5.38
C GLY A 164 -5.28 -16.58 4.69
N ILE A 165 -5.31 -16.59 3.36
CA ILE A 165 -6.14 -17.53 2.58
C ILE A 165 -5.76 -18.98 2.93
N ASN A 166 -4.46 -19.28 2.94
CA ASN A 166 -3.98 -20.65 3.13
C ASN A 166 -4.09 -21.15 4.57
N THR A 167 -4.19 -20.24 5.54
CA THR A 167 -4.37 -20.54 6.97
C THR A 167 -5.79 -20.30 7.48
N LYS A 168 -6.71 -19.84 6.60
CA LYS A 168 -8.09 -19.48 6.94
C LYS A 168 -8.20 -18.37 7.99
N LEU A 169 -7.23 -17.45 8.00
CA LEU A 169 -7.17 -16.30 8.92
C LEU A 169 -7.65 -15.00 8.28
N ILE A 170 -8.15 -15.05 7.04
CA ILE A 170 -8.82 -13.94 6.37
C ILE A 170 -10.05 -14.46 5.61
N ALA A 171 -10.98 -13.57 5.33
CA ALA A 171 -12.08 -13.76 4.41
C ALA A 171 -11.77 -12.99 3.10
N PRO A 172 -11.26 -13.65 2.05
CA PRO A 172 -10.99 -12.97 0.78
C PRO A 172 -12.32 -12.68 0.06
N VAL A 173 -12.48 -11.45 -0.45
CA VAL A 173 -13.67 -11.05 -1.23
C VAL A 173 -13.25 -10.62 -2.62
N GLU A 174 -13.88 -11.17 -3.65
CA GLU A 174 -13.57 -10.79 -5.02
C GLU A 174 -13.93 -9.33 -5.27
N ILE A 175 -12.98 -8.60 -5.85
CA ILE A 175 -13.11 -7.17 -6.04
C ILE A 175 -14.26 -6.82 -7.01
N THR A 176 -15.02 -5.78 -6.67
CA THR A 176 -16.01 -5.16 -7.54
C THR A 176 -15.76 -3.65 -7.63
N PRO A 177 -16.30 -2.96 -8.66
CA PRO A 177 -16.21 -1.50 -8.75
C PRO A 177 -16.87 -0.73 -7.60
N ASP A 178 -17.78 -1.34 -6.83
CA ASP A 178 -18.34 -0.75 -5.61
C ASP A 178 -17.38 -0.87 -4.41
N ILE A 179 -16.61 -1.97 -4.36
CA ILE A 179 -15.65 -2.19 -3.27
C ILE A 179 -14.44 -1.29 -3.44
N ALA A 180 -13.76 -1.36 -4.59
CA ALA A 180 -12.60 -0.51 -4.80
C ALA A 180 -12.27 -0.17 -6.25
N SER A 181 -11.56 0.94 -6.42
CA SER A 181 -11.02 1.40 -7.70
C SER A 181 -9.55 1.82 -7.57
N PHE A 182 -8.72 1.44 -8.55
CA PHE A 182 -7.32 1.83 -8.63
C PHE A 182 -7.12 2.70 -9.87
N VAL A 183 -6.67 3.94 -9.66
CA VAL A 183 -6.48 4.94 -10.70
C VAL A 183 -5.00 5.29 -10.79
N VAL A 184 -4.44 5.22 -12.01
CA VAL A 184 -3.09 5.72 -12.30
C VAL A 184 -3.20 6.85 -13.30
N VAL A 185 -2.83 8.05 -12.88
CA VAL A 185 -2.91 9.27 -13.69
C VAL A 185 -1.59 9.45 -14.42
N LYS A 186 -1.58 9.07 -15.70
CA LYS A 186 -0.37 9.06 -16.56
C LYS A 186 -0.28 10.21 -17.55
N LYS A 187 -1.38 10.91 -17.81
CA LYS A 187 -1.48 12.02 -18.75
C LYS A 187 -2.39 13.09 -18.19
N GLU A 188 -2.33 14.29 -18.79
CA GLU A 188 -3.25 15.36 -18.45
C GLU A 188 -4.70 14.99 -18.84
N GLY A 189 -5.65 15.35 -17.97
CA GLY A 189 -7.09 15.19 -18.20
C GLY A 189 -7.79 14.56 -17.00
N ASP A 190 -9.03 14.99 -16.73
CA ASP A 190 -9.78 14.56 -15.55
C ASP A 190 -10.53 13.24 -15.77
N ILE A 191 -10.39 12.65 -16.97
CA ILE A 191 -11.03 11.39 -17.36
C ILE A 191 -10.70 10.23 -16.41
N TYR A 192 -9.54 10.29 -15.76
CA TYR A 192 -9.09 9.30 -14.79
C TYR A 192 -9.90 9.32 -13.49
N LEU A 193 -10.54 10.45 -13.16
CA LEU A 193 -11.34 10.64 -11.95
C LEU A 193 -12.83 10.35 -12.15
N ILE A 194 -13.31 10.38 -13.41
CA ILE A 194 -14.70 10.08 -13.76
C ILE A 194 -15.19 8.76 -13.14
N PRO A 195 -14.44 7.64 -13.19
CA PRO A 195 -14.87 6.40 -12.56
C PRO A 195 -15.08 6.55 -11.05
N LEU A 196 -14.25 7.33 -10.35
CA LEU A 196 -14.35 7.55 -8.91
C LEU A 196 -15.61 8.36 -8.57
N THR A 197 -15.92 9.38 -9.37
CA THR A 197 -17.13 10.20 -9.19
C THR A 197 -18.41 9.43 -9.47
N ILE A 198 -18.42 8.58 -10.51
CA ILE A 198 -19.62 7.84 -10.92
C ILE A 198 -19.87 6.60 -10.05
N LYS A 199 -18.81 5.87 -9.68
CA LYS A 199 -18.93 4.59 -8.96
C LYS A 199 -18.99 4.75 -7.45
N ASP A 200 -18.45 5.85 -6.92
CA ASP A 200 -18.40 6.13 -5.49
C ASP A 200 -17.94 4.91 -4.64
N PRO A 201 -16.78 4.32 -4.97
CA PRO A 201 -16.35 3.07 -4.34
C PRO A 201 -16.05 3.26 -2.84
N LYS A 202 -16.17 2.18 -2.04
CA LYS A 202 -15.79 2.17 -0.62
C LYS A 202 -14.33 2.58 -0.41
N PHE A 203 -13.45 2.08 -1.27
CA PHE A 203 -12.03 2.36 -1.24
C PHE A 203 -11.54 2.83 -2.61
N PHE A 204 -10.57 3.71 -2.66
CA PHE A 204 -9.86 3.94 -3.91
C PHE A 204 -8.41 4.33 -3.68
N CYS A 205 -7.63 4.21 -4.74
CA CYS A 205 -6.27 4.72 -4.78
C CYS A 205 -6.06 5.59 -6.01
N ILE A 206 -5.30 6.67 -5.83
CA ILE A 206 -4.87 7.56 -6.92
C ILE A 206 -3.35 7.63 -6.90
N ASN A 207 -2.73 6.96 -7.87
CA ASN A 207 -1.30 7.09 -8.11
C ASN A 207 -1.05 8.13 -9.22
N VAL A 208 -0.21 9.12 -8.95
CA VAL A 208 0.05 10.25 -9.86
C VAL A 208 1.49 10.21 -10.33
N ASP A 209 1.69 9.73 -11.55
CA ASP A 209 3.02 9.63 -12.18
C ASP A 209 3.47 10.96 -12.84
N LEU A 210 2.57 11.96 -12.92
CA LEU A 210 2.80 13.23 -13.60
C LEU A 210 2.69 14.41 -12.63
N ASP A 211 3.81 15.02 -12.24
CA ASP A 211 3.81 16.09 -11.24
C ASP A 211 2.89 17.28 -11.57
N LYS A 212 2.72 17.60 -12.86
CA LYS A 212 1.88 18.72 -13.33
C LYS A 212 0.39 18.58 -12.97
N ILE A 213 -0.11 17.36 -12.73
CA ILE A 213 -1.53 17.15 -12.41
C ILE A 213 -1.80 17.05 -10.91
N ARG A 214 -0.76 17.02 -10.06
CA ARG A 214 -0.93 16.88 -8.60
C ARG A 214 -1.86 17.93 -8.00
N GLY A 215 -1.74 19.20 -8.44
CA GLY A 215 -2.62 20.29 -7.99
C GLY A 215 -4.10 20.01 -8.28
N LYS A 216 -4.43 19.54 -9.48
CA LYS A 216 -5.81 19.17 -9.86
C LYS A 216 -6.35 17.98 -9.05
N ILE A 217 -5.50 16.99 -8.78
CA ILE A 217 -5.87 15.86 -7.93
C ILE A 217 -6.14 16.33 -6.50
N GLN A 218 -5.31 17.23 -5.98
CA GLN A 218 -5.50 17.82 -4.67
C GLN A 218 -6.82 18.62 -4.61
N GLU A 219 -7.08 19.50 -5.57
CA GLU A 219 -8.35 20.26 -5.65
C GLU A 219 -9.57 19.32 -5.69
N TRP A 220 -9.49 18.23 -6.47
CA TRP A 220 -10.57 17.24 -6.52
C TRP A 220 -10.77 16.52 -5.18
N LEU A 221 -9.68 16.16 -4.48
CA LEU A 221 -9.74 15.54 -3.15
C LEU A 221 -10.31 16.51 -2.11
N GLU A 222 -9.92 17.79 -2.13
CA GLU A 222 -10.44 18.83 -1.24
C GLU A 222 -11.93 19.09 -1.49
N HIS A 223 -12.38 19.04 -2.74
CA HIS A 223 -13.80 19.13 -3.07
C HIS A 223 -14.59 17.90 -2.59
N ARG A 224 -14.01 16.70 -2.75
CA ARG A 224 -14.65 15.44 -2.35
C ARG A 224 -14.69 15.26 -0.83
N PHE A 225 -13.65 15.69 -0.12
CA PHE A 225 -13.50 15.59 1.32
C PHE A 225 -13.31 16.98 1.94
N PRO A 226 -14.37 17.81 1.97
CA PRO A 226 -14.28 19.20 2.43
C PRO A 226 -14.05 19.33 3.94
N LEU A 227 -14.23 18.24 4.69
CA LEU A 227 -14.05 18.18 6.13
C LEU A 227 -12.81 17.35 6.44
N LYS A 228 -11.84 17.98 7.12
CA LYS A 228 -10.66 17.28 7.62
C LYS A 228 -11.06 16.23 8.64
N SER A 229 -10.46 15.05 8.54
CA SER A 229 -10.57 14.00 9.54
C SER A 229 -9.97 14.45 10.87
N SER A 230 -10.48 13.94 11.99
CA SER A 230 -9.89 14.16 13.32
C SER A 230 -8.48 13.57 13.47
N PHE A 231 -8.06 12.72 12.53
CA PHE A 231 -6.71 12.16 12.47
C PHE A 231 -5.75 13.00 11.62
N GLU A 232 -6.26 13.95 10.84
CA GLU A 232 -5.42 14.92 10.16
C GLU A 232 -4.82 15.88 11.17
N LYS A 233 -3.57 16.26 10.96
CA LYS A 233 -2.95 17.30 11.78
C LYS A 233 -3.73 18.59 11.57
N CYS A 234 -4.24 19.18 12.65
CA CYS A 234 -4.68 20.58 12.63
C CYS A 234 -3.53 21.42 12.11
N ASP A 235 -3.82 22.31 11.16
CA ASP A 235 -2.82 23.00 10.34
C ASP A 235 -1.61 23.47 11.15
N TYR A 236 -0.41 23.14 10.65
CA TYR A 236 0.71 24.05 10.81
C TYR A 236 0.25 25.35 10.14
N THR A 237 -0.17 26.34 10.93
CA THR A 237 -0.19 27.71 10.45
C THR A 237 1.15 27.96 9.78
N LEU A 238 1.15 28.18 8.46
CA LEU A 238 2.24 28.82 7.77
C LEU A 238 2.43 30.17 8.47
N ASN A 239 3.30 30.21 9.48
CA ASN A 239 3.82 31.45 10.00
C ASN A 239 4.61 32.07 8.86
N SER A 240 3.92 32.89 8.09
CA SER A 240 4.49 33.90 7.22
C SER A 240 5.22 34.91 8.10
N THR A 241 6.39 34.53 8.62
CA THR A 241 7.45 35.51 8.83
C THR A 241 7.99 35.85 7.45
N VAL A 242 7.33 36.81 6.81
CA VAL A 242 7.89 37.63 5.74
C VAL A 242 9.15 38.28 6.33
N ASN A 243 10.31 37.70 6.04
CA ASN A 243 11.55 38.44 6.05
C ASN A 243 11.93 38.75 4.60
N ASN A 244 11.78 40.03 4.29
CA ASN A 244 12.14 40.68 3.04
C ASN A 244 13.54 40.26 2.55
N LYS A 245 13.60 39.77 1.31
CA LYS A 245 14.48 40.21 0.21
C LYS A 245 14.77 39.01 -0.70
N THR A 246 14.12 38.96 -1.87
CA THR A 246 14.74 39.24 -3.18
C THR A 246 13.72 39.04 -4.29
N ASN A 247 13.71 40.01 -5.22
CA ASN A 247 12.83 40.19 -6.37
C ASN A 247 12.72 38.97 -7.31
N PHE A 248 11.50 38.68 -7.80
CA PHE A 248 11.05 38.81 -9.22
C PHE A 248 9.74 38.00 -9.45
N PRO A 249 8.94 38.32 -10.49
CA PRO A 249 7.63 38.95 -10.33
C PRO A 249 6.44 37.98 -10.37
N ASN A 250 5.31 38.50 -9.87
CA ASN A 250 3.96 37.99 -10.07
C ASN A 250 3.71 37.54 -11.51
N ILE A 251 3.29 36.30 -11.67
CA ILE A 251 2.38 35.91 -12.76
C ILE A 251 1.30 35.04 -12.11
N TYR A 252 0.11 35.63 -12.02
CA TYR A 252 -1.14 34.91 -11.82
C TYR A 252 -1.29 33.86 -12.92
N TRP A 253 -1.50 32.61 -12.55
CA TRP A 253 -2.62 31.72 -12.93
C TRP A 253 -2.62 30.53 -11.98
#